data_AF-A0A397ET05-F1
#
_entry.id   AF-A0A397ET05-F1
#
_cell.length_a   1.000
_cell.length_b   1.000
_cell.length_c   1.000
_cell.angle_alpha   90.00
_cell.angle_beta   90.00
_cell.angle_gamma   90.00
#
_symmetry.space_group_name_H-M   'P 1'
#
loop_
_entity.id
_entity.type
_entity.pdbx_description
1 polymer ?
#
loop_
_entity_poly.entity_id
_entity_poly.type
_entity_poly.pdbx_seq_one_letter_code
_entity_poly.pdbx_strand_id
1 'polypeptide(L)'
;MKKPQQPSKEDDGRWVRLNSVLEVPYCPDTGADQNIVPQAMVDELQALQPQLQVVKLAAPFVGTACNQMPFEASSYVDLTLTMQTAAGPVKVPGKRRCYVVNDGDEFLVSDDTLKTIGIDIDRLLEQVARLQVDDDGDDLEEVAR
;
A
#
# COMPACT_ATOMS: atom_id res chain seq x y z
N MET A 1 -7.30 -33.23 -11.03
CA MET A 1 -7.20 -31.81 -11.45
C MET A 1 -8.08 -30.99 -10.53
N LYS A 2 -7.51 -30.29 -9.54
CA LYS A 2 -8.28 -29.39 -8.68
C LYS A 2 -8.35 -28.04 -9.39
N LYS A 3 -9.56 -27.49 -9.58
CA LYS A 3 -9.72 -26.10 -10.02
C LYS A 3 -8.99 -25.19 -9.03
N PRO A 4 -8.34 -24.10 -9.47
CA PRO A 4 -7.85 -23.09 -8.55
C PRO A 4 -9.03 -22.63 -7.70
N GLN A 5 -8.93 -22.81 -6.38
CA GLN A 5 -9.89 -22.20 -5.48
C GLN A 5 -9.72 -20.70 -5.63
N GLN A 6 -10.78 -20.02 -6.10
CA GLN A 6 -10.85 -18.58 -5.97
C GLN A 6 -10.69 -18.26 -4.47
N PRO A 7 -9.80 -17.31 -4.11
CA PRO A 7 -9.63 -16.94 -2.71
C PRO A 7 -11.02 -16.58 -2.15
N SER A 8 -11.41 -17.31 -1.10
CA SER A 8 -12.69 -17.13 -0.42
C SER A 8 -12.75 -15.70 0.11
N LYS A 9 -13.89 -15.03 -0.09
CA LYS A 9 -14.23 -13.71 0.46
C LYS A 9 -14.45 -13.75 1.99
N GLU A 10 -13.62 -14.51 2.70
CA GLU A 10 -13.59 -14.70 4.16
C GLU A 10 -12.17 -14.45 4.68
N ASP A 11 -11.56 -13.38 4.20
CA ASP A 11 -10.48 -12.73 4.93
C ASP A 11 -10.96 -11.33 5.24
N ASP A 12 -10.71 -10.82 6.44
CA ASP A 12 -11.00 -9.45 6.88
C ASP A 12 -10.13 -8.41 6.13
N GLY A 13 -9.71 -8.78 4.91
CA GLY A 13 -8.68 -8.20 4.08
C GLY A 13 -9.07 -6.80 3.65
N ARG A 14 -8.12 -5.89 3.77
CA ARG A 14 -8.28 -4.52 3.33
C ARG A 14 -8.25 -4.52 1.80
N TRP A 15 -9.17 -3.78 1.16
CA TRP A 15 -9.29 -3.72 -0.31
C TRP A 15 -8.95 -2.34 -0.84
N VAL A 16 -8.22 -2.28 -1.96
CA VAL A 16 -7.95 -1.05 -2.68
C VAL A 16 -8.57 -1.15 -4.06
N ARG A 17 -9.28 -0.09 -4.46
CA ARG A 17 -9.82 0.03 -5.81
C ARG A 17 -8.82 0.76 -6.69
N LEU A 18 -8.31 0.07 -7.69
CA LEU A 18 -7.35 0.52 -8.68
C LEU A 18 -8.09 1.07 -9.90
N ASN A 19 -7.77 2.30 -10.32
CA ASN A 19 -8.38 3.00 -11.47
C ASN A 19 -9.92 3.03 -11.47
N SER A 20 -10.56 2.88 -10.30
CA SER A 20 -12.00 2.73 -10.16
C SER A 20 -12.62 1.50 -10.85
N VAL A 21 -11.81 0.54 -11.32
CA VAL A 21 -12.26 -0.59 -12.15
C VAL A 21 -11.99 -1.97 -11.54
N LEU A 22 -10.93 -2.11 -10.73
CA LEU A 22 -10.57 -3.39 -10.10
C LEU A 22 -10.38 -3.21 -8.60
N GLU A 23 -10.91 -4.14 -7.81
CA GLU A 23 -10.66 -4.23 -6.36
C GLU A 23 -9.73 -5.41 -6.07
N VAL A 24 -8.67 -5.14 -5.34
CA VAL A 24 -7.66 -6.15 -4.97
C VAL A 24 -7.33 -6.05 -3.48
N PRO A 25 -6.85 -7.15 -2.85
CA PRO A 25 -6.29 -7.10 -1.52
C PRO A 25 -5.10 -6.12 -1.46
N TYR A 26 -4.94 -5.44 -0.34
CA TYR A 26 -3.77 -4.58 -0.14
C TYR A 26 -3.26 -4.58 1.30
N CYS A 27 -1.97 -4.32 1.42
CA CYS A 27 -1.30 -4.03 2.67
C CYS A 27 -0.83 -2.56 2.69
N PRO A 28 -1.24 -1.74 3.67
CA PRO A 28 -0.59 -0.47 3.95
C PRO A 28 0.75 -0.74 4.66
N ASP A 29 1.85 -0.43 3.99
CA ASP A 29 3.19 -0.81 4.41
C ASP A 29 4.08 0.42 4.57
N THR A 30 4.25 0.87 5.82
CA THR A 30 5.16 1.98 6.16
C THR A 30 6.64 1.60 6.04
N GLY A 31 6.96 0.32 5.87
CA GLY A 31 8.31 -0.16 5.58
C GLY A 31 8.64 -0.19 4.08
N ALA A 32 7.65 -0.01 3.21
CA ALA A 32 7.84 -0.02 1.77
C ALA A 32 8.15 1.38 1.23
N ASP A 33 9.28 1.51 0.52
CA ASP A 33 9.66 2.76 -0.16
C ASP A 33 8.79 3.06 -1.39
N GLN A 34 8.27 2.02 -2.04
CA GLN A 34 7.57 2.11 -3.33
C GLN A 34 6.27 1.33 -3.31
N ASN A 35 5.26 1.81 -4.04
CA ASN A 35 4.06 0.99 -4.24
C ASN A 35 4.41 -0.19 -5.13
N ILE A 36 3.97 -1.38 -4.73
CA ILE A 36 4.22 -2.63 -5.45
C ILE A 36 2.88 -3.21 -5.90
N VAL A 37 2.82 -3.63 -7.16
CA VAL A 37 1.66 -4.31 -7.73
C VAL A 37 2.10 -5.64 -8.35
N PRO A 38 1.50 -6.78 -7.95
CA PRO A 38 1.76 -8.06 -8.59
C PRO A 38 1.31 -8.07 -10.06
N GLN A 39 2.08 -8.75 -10.93
CA GLN A 39 1.81 -8.86 -12.36
C GLN A 39 0.41 -9.42 -12.64
N ALA A 40 -0.05 -10.40 -11.87
CA ALA A 40 -1.39 -10.96 -12.00
C ALA A 40 -2.51 -9.89 -11.88
N MET A 41 -2.34 -8.91 -11.00
CA MET A 41 -3.29 -7.80 -10.85
C MET A 41 -3.21 -6.82 -12.04
N VAL A 42 -2.02 -6.62 -12.61
CA VAL A 42 -1.84 -5.79 -13.81
C VAL A 42 -2.51 -6.45 -15.02
N ASP A 43 -2.38 -7.76 -15.17
CA ASP A 43 -3.01 -8.52 -16.26
C ASP A 43 -4.55 -8.39 -16.19
N GLU A 44 -5.12 -8.50 -14.99
CA GLU A 44 -6.56 -8.32 -14.77
C GLU A 44 -7.00 -6.87 -15.03
N LEU A 45 -6.20 -5.88 -14.58
CA LEU A 45 -6.43 -4.48 -14.90
C LEU A 45 -6.40 -4.21 -16.41
N GLN A 46 -5.48 -4.81 -17.16
CA GLN A 46 -5.42 -4.65 -18.61
C GLN A 46 -6.61 -5.30 -19.32
N ALA A 47 -7.14 -6.41 -18.79
CA ALA A 47 -8.35 -7.02 -19.31
C ALA A 47 -9.58 -6.12 -19.11
N LEU A 48 -9.68 -5.42 -17.96
CA LEU A 48 -10.77 -4.50 -17.65
C LEU A 48 -10.59 -3.10 -18.28
N GLN A 49 -9.34 -2.70 -18.50
CA GLN A 49 -8.94 -1.39 -19.00
C GLN A 49 -7.83 -1.55 -20.06
N PRO A 50 -8.17 -1.88 -21.32
CA PRO A 50 -7.19 -2.14 -22.38
C PRO A 50 -6.24 -0.97 -22.70
N GLN A 51 -6.64 0.25 -22.35
CA GLN A 51 -5.85 1.48 -22.51
C GLN A 51 -4.83 1.72 -21.38
N LEU A 52 -4.74 0.82 -20.38
CA LEU A 52 -3.76 0.91 -19.31
C LEU A 52 -2.34 0.86 -19.87
N GLN A 53 -1.53 1.86 -19.53
CA GLN A 53 -0.14 1.92 -19.97
C GLN A 53 0.78 1.30 -18.92
N VAL A 54 1.36 0.16 -19.27
CA VAL A 54 2.48 -0.44 -18.53
C VAL A 54 3.76 0.05 -19.18
N VAL A 55 4.57 0.79 -18.44
CA VAL A 55 5.77 1.46 -18.94
C VAL A 55 6.99 0.66 -18.54
N LYS A 56 7.77 0.22 -19.54
CA LYS A 56 9.04 -0.48 -19.31
C LYS A 56 10.10 0.49 -18.78
N LEU A 57 10.83 0.10 -17.76
CA LEU A 57 11.97 0.84 -17.24
C LEU A 57 13.17 0.72 -18.20
N ALA A 58 14.01 1.76 -18.23
CA ALA A 58 15.25 1.73 -19.03
C ALA A 58 16.23 0.65 -18.54
N ALA A 59 16.26 0.44 -17.22
CA ALA A 59 16.95 -0.66 -16.56
C ALA A 59 16.06 -1.20 -15.44
N PRO A 60 16.09 -2.50 -15.14
CA PRO A 60 15.34 -3.05 -14.01
C PRO A 60 15.77 -2.42 -12.68
N PHE A 61 14.80 -2.19 -11.83
CA PHE A 61 15.00 -1.80 -10.44
C PHE A 61 15.04 -3.08 -9.58
N VAL A 62 16.04 -3.18 -8.71
CA VAL A 62 16.15 -4.28 -7.73
C VAL A 62 15.83 -3.71 -6.35
N GLY A 63 14.83 -4.29 -5.69
CA GLY A 63 14.47 -3.98 -4.31
C GLY A 63 14.72 -5.17 -3.40
N THR A 64 14.59 -4.93 -2.09
CA THR A 64 14.73 -5.96 -1.07
C THR A 64 13.39 -6.11 -0.35
N ALA A 65 12.77 -7.27 -0.47
CA ALA A 65 11.57 -7.63 0.26
C ALA A 65 11.92 -8.10 1.68
N CYS A 66 10.92 -8.59 2.42
CA CYS A 66 11.11 -9.19 3.73
C CYS A 66 12.18 -10.30 3.69
N ASN A 67 12.92 -10.46 4.79
CA ASN A 67 14.00 -11.45 4.95
C ASN A 67 15.16 -11.32 3.95
N GLN A 68 15.46 -10.11 3.48
CA GLN A 68 16.55 -9.83 2.53
C GLN A 68 16.37 -10.53 1.16
N MET A 69 15.15 -10.92 0.81
CA MET A 69 14.87 -11.53 -0.48
C MET A 69 14.86 -10.45 -1.58
N PRO A 70 15.78 -10.50 -2.56
CA PRO A 70 15.76 -9.52 -3.64
C PRO A 70 14.56 -9.77 -4.55
N PHE A 71 13.98 -8.69 -5.05
CA PHE A 71 12.99 -8.73 -6.13
C PHE A 71 13.39 -7.76 -7.24
N GLU A 72 12.92 -8.03 -8.45
CA GLU A 72 13.18 -7.19 -9.61
C GLU A 72 11.86 -6.66 -10.16
N ALA A 73 11.81 -5.35 -10.42
CA ALA A 73 10.75 -4.72 -11.19
C ALA A 73 11.34 -4.15 -12.48
N SER A 74 10.79 -4.55 -13.62
CA SER A 74 11.23 -4.09 -14.94
C SER A 74 10.26 -3.10 -15.60
N SER A 75 9.12 -2.86 -14.96
CA SER A 75 8.09 -1.95 -15.44
C SER A 75 7.32 -1.31 -14.29
N TYR A 76 6.56 -0.26 -14.61
CA TYR A 76 5.63 0.38 -13.69
C TYR A 76 4.32 0.72 -14.39
N VAL A 77 3.30 1.00 -13.57
CA VAL A 77 2.01 1.53 -13.99
C VAL A 77 1.60 2.66 -13.07
N ASP A 78 0.97 3.71 -13.62
CA ASP A 78 0.46 4.83 -12.83
C ASP A 78 -1.05 4.64 -12.59
N LEU A 79 -1.44 4.44 -11.33
CA LEU A 79 -2.80 4.06 -10.92
C LEU A 79 -3.43 5.09 -9.98
N THR A 80 -4.74 5.33 -10.09
CA THR A 80 -5.48 6.01 -9.03
C THR A 80 -5.89 4.99 -7.98
N LEU A 81 -5.72 5.31 -6.70
CA LEU A 81 -6.00 4.39 -5.59
C LEU A 81 -7.16 4.91 -4.75
N THR A 82 -8.12 4.04 -4.44
CA THR A 82 -9.19 4.31 -3.46
C THR A 82 -9.24 3.18 -2.45
N MET A 83 -8.72 3.44 -1.25
CA MET A 83 -8.65 2.48 -0.16
C MET A 83 -10.03 2.33 0.47
N GLN A 84 -10.53 1.10 0.59
CA GLN A 84 -11.81 0.82 1.24
C GLN A 84 -11.56 0.62 2.73
N THR A 85 -12.26 1.40 3.56
CA THR A 85 -12.23 1.26 5.02
C THR A 85 -13.65 1.08 5.55
N ALA A 86 -13.79 0.61 6.79
CA ALA A 86 -15.09 0.48 7.44
C ALA A 86 -15.84 1.83 7.57
N ALA A 87 -15.10 2.94 7.68
CA ALA A 87 -15.68 4.29 7.73
C ALA A 87 -16.05 4.86 6.36
N GLY A 88 -15.64 4.18 5.27
CA GLY A 88 -15.85 4.62 3.89
C GLY A 88 -14.56 4.69 3.06
N PRO A 89 -14.66 5.10 1.80
CA PRO A 89 -13.52 5.15 0.89
C PRO A 89 -12.58 6.32 1.20
N VAL A 90 -11.28 6.05 1.19
CA VAL A 90 -10.21 7.06 1.24
C VAL A 90 -9.56 7.15 -0.14
N LYS A 91 -9.63 8.33 -0.76
CA LYS A 91 -9.05 8.56 -2.08
C LYS A 91 -7.62 9.09 -1.94
N VAL A 92 -6.66 8.40 -2.56
CA VAL A 92 -5.29 8.88 -2.66
C VAL A 92 -5.22 10.00 -3.71
N PRO A 93 -4.59 11.15 -3.41
CA PRO A 93 -4.43 12.23 -4.37
C PRO A 93 -3.60 11.83 -5.60
N GLY A 94 -4.12 12.15 -6.79
CA GLY A 94 -3.42 11.93 -8.06
C GLY A 94 -3.28 10.46 -8.47
N LYS A 95 -2.48 10.22 -9.50
CA LYS A 95 -2.01 8.87 -9.84
C LYS A 95 -0.74 8.58 -9.06
N ARG A 96 -0.60 7.35 -8.59
CA ARG A 96 0.59 6.84 -7.95
C ARG A 96 1.30 5.87 -8.87
N ARG A 97 2.62 6.00 -8.92
CA ARG A 97 3.47 5.02 -9.59
C ARG A 97 3.51 3.74 -8.76
N CYS A 98 3.26 2.62 -9.42
CA CYS A 98 3.28 1.27 -8.84
C CYS A 98 4.22 0.41 -9.67
N TYR A 99 5.24 -0.15 -9.03
CA TYR A 99 6.21 -1.01 -9.69
C TYR A 99 5.67 -2.43 -9.80
N VAL A 100 5.80 -3.00 -10.99
CA VAL A 100 5.26 -4.33 -11.27
C VAL A 100 6.28 -5.39 -10.91
N VAL A 101 5.87 -6.33 -10.08
CA VAL A 101 6.68 -7.49 -9.65
C VAL A 101 5.99 -8.78 -10.08
N ASN A 102 6.76 -9.83 -10.35
CA ASN A 102 6.21 -11.09 -10.87
C ASN A 102 5.39 -11.84 -9.81
N ASP A 103 5.84 -11.82 -8.57
CA ASP A 103 5.28 -12.59 -7.46
C ASP A 103 4.61 -11.68 -6.43
N GLY A 104 3.54 -12.17 -5.81
CA GLY A 104 2.78 -11.47 -4.78
C GLY A 104 1.28 -11.67 -4.94
N ASP A 105 0.56 -11.58 -3.83
CA ASP A 105 -0.88 -11.78 -3.71
C ASP A 105 -1.64 -10.51 -3.28
N GLU A 106 -0.92 -9.49 -2.80
CA GLU A 106 -1.48 -8.21 -2.36
C GLU A 106 -0.79 -7.01 -3.02
N PHE A 107 -1.52 -5.90 -3.15
CA PHE A 107 -0.94 -4.60 -3.50
C PHE A 107 -0.28 -3.98 -2.27
N LEU A 108 0.94 -3.46 -2.39
CA LEU A 108 1.60 -2.72 -1.30
C LEU A 108 1.41 -1.21 -1.50
N VAL A 109 0.77 -0.55 -0.53
CA VAL A 109 0.69 0.91 -0.46
C VAL A 109 1.89 1.40 0.36
N SER A 110 2.78 2.16 -0.28
CA SER A 110 4.02 2.62 0.34
C SER A 110 3.83 3.69 1.41
N ASP A 111 4.87 3.88 2.24
CA ASP A 111 4.94 4.96 3.23
C ASP A 111 4.67 6.35 2.62
N ASP A 112 5.33 6.70 1.52
CA ASP A 112 5.10 7.96 0.79
C ASP A 112 3.62 8.14 0.43
N THR A 113 2.97 7.07 -0.02
CA THR A 113 1.57 7.11 -0.42
C THR A 113 0.65 7.29 0.78
N LEU A 114 0.93 6.61 1.89
CA LEU A 114 0.20 6.77 3.16
C LEU A 114 0.33 8.20 3.71
N LYS A 115 1.53 8.77 3.65
CA LYS A 115 1.78 10.16 4.07
C LYS A 115 0.98 11.17 3.25
N THR A 116 0.73 10.91 1.96
CA THR A 116 -0.09 11.82 1.12
C THR A 116 -1.54 11.95 1.56
N ILE A 117 -2.07 10.96 2.31
CA ILE A 117 -3.41 10.98 2.90
C ILE A 117 -3.39 11.32 4.39
N GLY A 118 -2.26 11.79 4.92
CA GLY A 118 -2.12 12.22 6.31
C GLY A 118 -1.81 11.10 7.30
N ILE A 119 -1.50 9.89 6.82
CA ILE A 119 -1.04 8.79 7.67
C ILE A 119 0.49 8.89 7.74
N ASP A 120 0.97 9.58 8.76
CA ASP A 120 2.39 9.82 9.01
C ASP A 120 2.67 9.54 10.49
N ILE A 121 3.41 8.46 10.78
CA ILE A 121 3.67 8.01 12.14
C ILE A 121 4.34 9.10 12.97
N ASP A 122 5.31 9.83 12.41
CA ASP A 122 6.02 10.89 13.14
C ASP A 122 5.05 12.01 13.56
N ARG A 123 4.17 12.42 12.63
CA ARG A 123 3.14 13.44 12.92
C ARG A 123 2.08 12.94 13.89
N LEU A 124 1.73 11.66 13.84
CA LEU A 124 0.80 11.06 14.79
C LEU A 124 1.42 11.03 16.20
N LEU A 125 2.70 10.69 16.32
CA LEU A 125 3.41 10.70 17.59
C LEU A 125 3.54 12.11 18.17
N GLU A 126 3.75 13.14 17.34
CA GLU A 126 3.72 14.54 17.78
C GLU A 126 2.36 14.93 18.39
N GLN A 127 1.25 14.43 17.81
CA GLN A 127 -0.09 14.68 18.35
C GLN A 127 -0.31 13.97 19.67
N VAL A 128 0.15 12.72 19.81
CA VAL A 128 0.10 11.97 21.07
C VAL A 128 0.88 12.70 22.16
N ALA A 129 2.09 13.18 21.86
CA ALA A 129 2.91 13.91 22.81
C ALA A 129 2.21 15.18 23.34
N ARG A 130 1.50 15.93 22.48
CA ARG A 130 0.74 17.11 22.92
C ARG A 130 -0.44 16.73 23.82
N LEU A 131 -1.18 15.69 23.46
CA LEU A 131 -2.33 15.23 24.26
C LEU A 131 -1.90 14.77 25.66
N GLN A 132 -0.72 14.17 25.80
CA GLN A 132 -0.18 13.76 27.10
C GLN A 132 0.31 14.92 27.98
N VAL A 133 0.54 16.10 27.42
CA VAL A 133 0.92 17.31 28.18
C VAL A 133 -0.31 18.08 28.65
N ASP A 134 -1.40 18.05 27.88
CA ASP A 134 -2.63 18.79 28.15
C ASP A 134 -3.62 18.01 29.04
N ASP A 135 -3.47 16.69 29.13
CA ASP A 135 -4.09 15.87 30.17
C ASP A 135 -3.12 15.89 31.36
N ASP A 136 -3.55 16.34 32.55
CA ASP A 136 -2.82 16.18 33.82
C ASP A 136 -2.69 14.67 34.11
N GLY A 137 -1.88 13.97 33.32
CA GLY A 137 -1.76 12.53 33.34
C GLY A 137 -1.17 12.10 34.68
N ASP A 138 -1.91 11.25 35.38
CA ASP A 138 -1.44 10.57 36.60
C ASP A 138 -0.04 9.98 36.35
N ASP A 139 0.95 10.65 36.94
CA ASP A 139 2.31 10.21 37.28
C ASP A 139 3.16 9.59 36.15
N LEU A 140 3.78 10.46 35.33
CA LEU A 140 5.15 10.18 34.91
C LEU A 140 6.05 10.39 36.13
N GLU A 141 6.36 9.31 36.85
CA GLU A 141 7.28 9.35 37.99
C GLU A 141 8.50 10.22 37.67
N GLU A 142 8.62 11.31 38.42
CA GLU A 142 9.76 12.20 38.41
C GLU A 142 11.01 11.39 38.78
N VAL A 143 11.80 10.99 37.79
CA VAL A 143 13.11 10.36 38.06
C VAL A 143 14.02 11.44 38.59
N ALA A 144 13.99 11.62 39.92
CA ALA A 144 14.91 12.46 40.65
C ALA A 144 16.34 11.95 40.44
N ARG A 145 17.12 12.77 39.73
CA ARG A 145 18.61 12.88 39.63
C ARG A 145 19.48 11.66 39.97
#